data_AF-A0A523RY71-F1
#
_entry.id   AF-A0A523RY71-F1
#
_cell.length_a   1.000
_cell.length_b   1.000
_cell.length_c   1.000
_cell.angle_alpha   90.00
_cell.angle_beta   90.00
_cell.angle_gamma   90.00
#
_symmetry.space_group_name_H-M   'P 1'
#
loop_
_entity.id
_entity.type
_entity.pdbx_description
1 polymer ?
#
loop_
_entity_poly.entity_id
_entity_poly.type
_entity_poly.pdbx_seq_one_letter_code
_entity_poly.pdbx_strand_id
1 'polypeptide(L)'
;MPNTEIDEESIPRYKRGYEWFSHLANSEMSQKPWRRLGIFSFYDEPFAESDRLYLSPKQVMLTLAKIAKSKESGLVFVVDAMEKGEMGLSTESGFNQFMEIFDGLFPDSSKFYFGSKDSERAWIQEYSSLKIPLKWLVKRPNVFAEVLSDASPVGELVSPGEAAFEDFSGMIEVLVDKLGPPSLTEEVMGKIRSTEKSEYAGEAVGMMTVFISPATAVTRGVKYLSKFMGLVKDRRKQEVKDVYNEWTQRVKEGYSEEKLKRFFDDSLDFESGLIQAVGSFKPVLIVLETRGTFYDLFLPLVLQHLVEEIGYIPPHRRPKKQIDEEKKGSREEDWDNESLSYESIESIEDADLPPVTDQLIQSILDKENPYDKAEIDISEDAFEGKPETILFLDAASHLSKFSKSFKFALNLPEKYPNMSVAASFFTDREKISQALQEGVLDYVKEHALIFDLHPALFDMVTARMPVSKKAWLNGRLQEMEKIRSDGEVAFLEFSSSGSPQWALRIVDKPESEALTKIRSWFKRGS
;
A
#
# COMPACT_ATOMS: atom_id res chain seq x y z
N MET A 1 34.66 38.62 0.40
CA MET A 1 34.47 37.84 1.65
C MET A 1 34.95 36.43 1.35
N PRO A 2 35.80 35.82 2.17
CA PRO A 2 36.24 34.45 1.91
C PRO A 2 35.04 33.53 2.06
N ASN A 3 34.80 32.69 1.05
CA ASN A 3 33.88 31.56 1.13
C ASN A 3 34.37 30.71 2.30
N THR A 4 33.63 30.72 3.42
CA THR A 4 33.75 29.67 4.43
C THR A 4 33.35 28.38 3.73
N GLU A 5 34.35 27.59 3.32
CA GLU A 5 34.20 26.17 3.04
C GLU A 5 33.48 25.59 4.26
N ILE A 6 32.19 25.30 4.09
CA ILE A 6 31.42 24.55 5.07
C ILE A 6 32.10 23.20 5.09
N ASP A 7 32.79 22.89 6.19
CA ASP A 7 33.50 21.65 6.39
C ASP A 7 32.54 20.48 6.09
N GLU A 8 32.72 19.81 4.96
CA GLU A 8 31.77 18.83 4.44
C GLU A 8 31.63 17.61 5.37
N GLU A 9 32.62 17.40 6.25
CA GLU A 9 32.61 16.40 7.31
C GLU A 9 31.68 16.75 8.48
N SER A 10 31.21 18.01 8.58
CA SER A 10 30.28 18.45 9.63
C SER A 10 28.82 18.09 9.37
N ILE A 11 28.48 17.65 8.15
CA ILE A 11 27.09 17.38 7.75
C ILE A 11 26.78 15.88 7.89
N PRO A 12 25.72 15.50 8.61
CA PRO A 12 25.32 14.10 8.76
C PRO A 12 25.18 13.39 7.40
N ARG A 13 25.67 12.15 7.30
CA ARG A 13 25.58 11.32 6.08
C ARG A 13 24.14 11.16 5.56
N TYR A 14 23.15 11.22 6.45
CA TYR A 14 21.73 11.27 6.11
C TYR A 14 21.41 12.48 5.23
N LYS A 15 21.73 13.70 5.68
CA LYS A 15 21.48 14.92 4.90
C LYS A 15 22.23 14.91 3.58
N ARG A 16 23.47 14.39 3.54
CA ARG A 16 24.23 14.23 2.30
C ARG A 16 23.48 13.37 1.27
N GLY A 17 22.93 12.23 1.67
CA GLY A 17 22.14 11.39 0.76
C GLY A 17 20.92 12.11 0.20
N TYR A 18 20.18 12.85 1.03
CA TYR A 18 19.09 13.72 0.56
C TYR A 18 19.56 14.80 -0.41
N GLU A 19 20.65 15.52 -0.09
CA GLU A 19 21.19 16.59 -0.94
C GLU A 19 21.62 16.05 -2.31
N TRP A 20 22.34 14.93 -2.35
CA TRP A 20 22.87 14.37 -3.60
C TRP A 20 21.74 13.83 -4.48
N PHE A 21 20.79 13.08 -3.90
CA PHE A 21 19.63 12.60 -4.65
C PHE A 21 18.75 13.76 -5.13
N SER A 22 18.59 14.81 -4.32
CA SER A 22 17.84 16.01 -4.72
C SER A 22 18.48 16.74 -5.88
N HIS A 23 19.81 16.79 -5.96
CA HIS A 23 20.51 17.36 -7.11
C HIS A 23 20.13 16.61 -8.40
N LEU A 24 20.35 15.28 -8.39
CA LEU A 24 20.05 14.40 -9.52
C LEU A 24 18.58 14.51 -9.96
N ALA A 25 17.65 14.45 -9.01
CA ALA A 25 16.23 14.47 -9.33
C ALA A 25 15.80 15.82 -9.96
N ASN A 26 16.38 16.94 -9.52
CA ASN A 26 16.09 18.25 -10.11
C ASN A 26 16.78 18.50 -11.45
N SER A 27 17.94 17.90 -11.71
CA SER A 27 18.63 18.04 -13.00
C SER A 27 18.05 17.11 -14.07
N GLU A 28 17.65 15.90 -13.69
CA GLU A 28 17.41 14.83 -14.67
C GLU A 28 15.99 14.23 -14.64
N MET A 29 15.19 14.50 -13.60
CA MET A 29 13.89 13.82 -13.39
C MET A 29 12.68 14.77 -13.30
N SER A 30 12.88 16.09 -13.13
CA SER A 30 11.83 17.03 -12.73
C SER A 30 10.75 17.36 -13.77
N GLN A 31 10.77 16.76 -14.97
CA GLN A 31 9.86 17.10 -16.08
C GLN A 31 8.94 15.95 -16.53
N LYS A 32 8.86 14.87 -15.76
CA LYS A 32 8.08 13.69 -16.16
C LYS A 32 6.78 13.63 -15.37
N PRO A 33 5.61 13.89 -16.00
CA PRO A 33 4.33 13.73 -15.33
C PRO A 33 4.05 12.25 -15.08
N TRP A 34 3.43 11.95 -13.95
CA TRP A 34 3.01 10.61 -13.56
C TRP A 34 1.76 10.68 -12.69
N ARG A 35 0.89 9.68 -12.82
CA ARG A 35 -0.19 9.35 -11.90
C ARG A 35 0.19 8.22 -10.97
N ARG A 36 1.06 7.31 -11.42
CA ARG A 36 1.74 6.29 -10.62
C ARG A 36 3.24 6.42 -10.67
N LEU A 37 3.84 6.39 -9.48
CA LEU A 37 5.30 6.34 -9.31
C LEU A 37 5.67 5.18 -8.40
N GLY A 38 6.34 4.17 -8.94
CA GLY A 38 6.86 3.04 -8.16
C GLY A 38 8.30 3.26 -7.73
N ILE A 39 8.61 3.00 -6.46
CA ILE A 39 9.99 3.00 -5.94
C ILE A 39 10.30 1.58 -5.45
N PHE A 40 11.18 0.88 -6.15
CA PHE A 40 11.41 -0.55 -5.94
C PHE A 40 12.78 -0.83 -5.34
N SER A 41 12.77 -1.70 -4.33
CA SER A 41 13.95 -2.26 -3.70
C SER A 41 13.72 -3.72 -3.33
N PHE A 42 14.80 -4.43 -3.04
CA PHE A 42 14.74 -5.81 -2.61
C PHE A 42 14.37 -5.85 -1.12
N TYR A 43 15.21 -5.33 -0.24
CA TYR A 43 14.99 -5.31 1.22
C TYR A 43 14.29 -4.03 1.71
N ASP A 44 13.62 -4.13 2.86
CA ASP A 44 13.16 -2.98 3.67
C ASP A 44 14.35 -2.34 4.41
N GLU A 45 15.27 -1.77 3.63
CA GLU A 45 16.55 -1.23 4.06
C GLU A 45 16.90 0.03 3.24
N PRO A 46 17.84 0.87 3.70
CA PRO A 46 18.36 1.97 2.89
C PRO A 46 18.91 1.48 1.54
N PHE A 47 18.71 2.27 0.48
CA PHE A 47 19.27 2.00 -0.85
C PHE A 47 20.80 2.09 -0.86
N ALA A 48 21.36 2.90 0.03
CA ALA A 48 22.78 2.85 0.34
C ALA A 48 23.06 3.30 1.78
N GLU A 49 24.05 2.63 2.35
CA GLU A 49 24.61 2.90 3.65
C GLU A 49 26.14 2.80 3.55
N SER A 50 26.81 3.95 3.59
CA SER A 50 28.27 4.04 3.62
C SER A 50 28.71 5.19 4.53
N ASP A 51 30.03 5.34 4.71
CA ASP A 51 30.60 6.50 5.40
C ASP A 51 30.37 7.80 4.60
N ARG A 52 30.15 7.69 3.29
CA ARG A 52 29.93 8.82 2.39
C ARG A 52 28.49 9.32 2.43
N LEU A 53 27.51 8.42 2.37
CA LEU A 53 26.10 8.80 2.30
C LEU A 53 25.19 7.73 2.88
N TYR A 54 24.01 8.18 3.32
CA TYR A 54 22.89 7.31 3.66
C TYR A 54 21.68 7.75 2.83
N LEU A 55 21.11 6.84 2.03
CA LEU A 55 19.95 7.11 1.19
C LEU A 55 18.84 6.09 1.46
N SER A 56 17.73 6.52 2.03
CA SER A 56 16.54 5.70 2.31
C SER A 56 15.40 5.95 1.31
N PRO A 57 14.44 5.02 1.21
CA PRO A 57 13.19 5.23 0.46
C PRO A 57 12.49 6.53 0.81
N LYS A 58 12.47 6.88 2.11
CA LYS A 58 11.82 8.09 2.62
C LYS A 58 12.48 9.36 2.10
N GLN A 59 13.80 9.40 2.03
CA GLN A 59 14.52 10.57 1.48
C GLN A 59 14.23 10.74 -0.02
N VAL A 60 14.21 9.65 -0.77
CA VAL A 60 13.82 9.64 -2.18
C VAL A 60 12.38 10.16 -2.35
N MET A 61 11.44 9.67 -1.54
CA MET A 61 10.05 10.12 -1.53
C MET A 61 9.92 11.61 -1.20
N LEU A 62 10.65 12.13 -0.20
CA LEU A 62 10.66 13.56 0.14
C LEU A 62 11.10 14.43 -1.04
N THR A 63 12.18 14.05 -1.71
CA THR A 63 12.67 14.75 -2.90
C THR A 63 11.63 14.76 -4.01
N LEU A 64 11.04 13.60 -4.33
CA LEU A 64 10.07 13.49 -5.42
C LEU A 64 8.78 14.24 -5.11
N ALA A 65 8.32 14.22 -3.86
CA ALA A 65 7.17 15.01 -3.44
C ALA A 65 7.44 16.50 -3.54
N LYS A 66 8.65 16.95 -3.20
CA LYS A 66 9.02 18.36 -3.33
C LYS A 66 9.00 18.82 -4.79
N ILE A 67 9.42 17.94 -5.70
CA ILE A 67 9.38 18.18 -7.16
C ILE A 67 7.94 18.19 -7.66
N ALA A 68 7.11 17.25 -7.20
CA ALA A 68 5.73 17.09 -7.68
C ALA A 68 4.73 18.09 -7.07
N LYS A 69 5.00 18.64 -5.88
CA LYS A 69 4.11 19.57 -5.18
C LYS A 69 3.99 20.91 -5.92
N SER A 70 2.80 21.18 -6.46
CA SER A 70 2.40 22.50 -6.94
C SER A 70 1.82 23.33 -5.79
N LYS A 71 1.55 24.63 -6.01
CA LYS A 71 0.94 25.48 -4.97
C LYS A 71 -0.49 25.04 -4.62
N GLU A 72 -1.24 24.57 -5.61
CA GLU A 72 -2.66 24.23 -5.53
C GLU A 72 -2.92 22.72 -5.52
N SER A 73 -1.89 21.89 -5.23
CA SER A 73 -2.10 20.47 -5.00
C SER A 73 -2.02 20.12 -3.51
N GLY A 74 -2.88 19.20 -3.05
CA GLY A 74 -2.73 18.51 -1.78
C GLY A 74 -1.53 17.55 -1.82
N LEU A 75 -0.89 17.34 -0.68
CA LEU A 75 0.20 16.38 -0.53
C LEU A 75 0.02 15.64 0.78
N VAL A 76 -0.05 14.31 0.70
CA VAL A 76 -0.20 13.43 1.85
C VAL A 76 0.92 12.42 1.85
N PHE A 77 1.69 12.39 2.92
CA PHE A 77 2.70 11.38 3.20
C PHE A 77 2.19 10.41 4.24
N VAL A 78 2.28 9.12 3.94
CA VAL A 78 2.02 8.05 4.88
C VAL A 78 3.33 7.30 5.05
N VAL A 79 3.97 7.47 6.21
CA VAL A 79 5.30 6.90 6.49
C VAL A 79 5.21 5.81 7.54
N ASP A 80 5.93 4.71 7.33
CA ASP A 80 6.05 3.64 8.31
C ASP A 80 7.18 3.95 9.31
N ALA A 81 6.81 4.08 10.58
CA ALA A 81 7.74 4.38 11.67
C ALA A 81 8.54 3.15 12.13
N MET A 82 8.21 1.95 11.65
CA MET A 82 8.74 0.70 12.18
C MET A 82 10.01 0.22 11.47
N GLU A 83 10.58 0.99 10.53
CA GLU A 83 11.84 0.69 9.83
C GLU A 83 13.01 0.56 10.80
N LYS A 84 13.71 -0.58 10.79
CA LYS A 84 14.72 -0.97 11.79
C LYS A 84 16.17 -0.60 11.45
N GLY A 85 16.42 0.17 10.39
CA GLY A 85 17.76 0.63 10.01
C GLY A 85 18.37 1.58 11.04
N GLU A 86 19.70 1.78 10.99
CA GLU A 86 20.44 2.66 11.92
C GLU A 86 19.84 4.07 11.99
N MET A 87 19.47 4.62 10.83
CA MET A 87 18.81 5.91 10.67
C MET A 87 17.35 5.76 10.23
N GLY A 88 16.73 4.62 10.53
CA GLY A 88 15.30 4.38 10.33
C GLY A 88 14.44 5.19 11.30
N LEU A 89 13.16 5.37 10.97
CA LEU A 89 12.24 6.16 11.80
C LEU A 89 11.92 5.52 13.16
N SER A 90 12.28 4.25 13.37
CA SER A 90 12.08 3.58 14.65
C SER A 90 13.07 4.03 15.72
N THR A 91 14.15 4.74 15.34
CA THR A 91 15.12 5.36 16.24
C THR A 91 14.85 6.86 16.37
N GLU A 92 15.07 7.42 17.55
CA GLU A 92 14.87 8.86 17.79
C GLU A 92 15.78 9.72 16.89
N SER A 93 17.04 9.32 16.73
CA SER A 93 17.99 10.03 15.86
C SER A 93 17.58 10.00 14.38
N GLY A 94 17.14 8.85 13.87
CA GLY A 94 16.66 8.73 12.49
C GLY A 94 15.39 9.53 12.26
N PHE A 95 14.45 9.48 13.21
CA PHE A 95 13.22 10.27 13.18
C PHE A 95 13.51 11.77 13.18
N ASN A 96 14.37 12.27 14.08
CA ASN A 96 14.71 13.68 14.17
C ASN A 96 15.39 14.20 12.89
N GLN A 97 16.28 13.41 12.28
CA GLN A 97 16.91 13.77 11.00
C GLN A 97 15.89 13.80 9.85
N PHE A 98 14.95 12.87 9.81
CA PHE A 98 13.85 12.90 8.85
C PHE A 98 12.98 14.14 9.03
N MET A 99 12.58 14.44 10.28
CA MET A 99 11.74 15.59 10.60
C MET A 99 12.43 16.91 10.27
N GLU A 100 13.74 17.03 10.51
CA GLU A 100 14.51 18.22 10.14
C GLU A 100 14.42 18.50 8.62
N ILE A 101 14.55 17.47 7.80
CA ILE A 101 14.41 17.62 6.35
C ILE A 101 12.95 17.91 5.98
N PHE A 102 12.00 17.17 6.56
CA PHE A 102 10.57 17.33 6.26
C PHE A 102 10.06 18.73 6.60
N ASP A 103 10.31 19.21 7.82
CA ASP A 103 9.92 20.54 8.28
C ASP A 103 10.63 21.65 7.50
N GLY A 104 11.89 21.41 7.15
CA GLY A 104 12.66 22.27 6.27
C GLY A 104 12.07 22.45 4.87
N LEU A 105 11.44 21.41 4.32
CA LEU A 105 10.78 21.45 3.01
C LEU A 105 9.32 21.92 3.09
N PHE A 106 8.66 21.63 4.21
CA PHE A 106 7.23 21.81 4.43
C PHE A 106 6.95 22.40 5.82
N PRO A 107 7.30 23.67 6.07
CA PRO A 107 7.19 24.30 7.39
C PRO A 107 5.73 24.39 7.88
N ASP A 108 4.78 24.60 6.97
CA ASP A 108 3.35 24.70 7.28
C ASP A 108 2.62 23.34 7.30
N SER A 109 3.36 22.24 7.43
CA SER A 109 2.80 20.88 7.38
C SER A 109 1.97 20.52 8.60
N SER A 110 0.87 19.80 8.37
CA SER A 110 0.06 19.18 9.42
C SER A 110 0.55 17.74 9.66
N LYS A 111 0.71 17.36 10.92
CA LYS A 111 1.31 16.08 11.31
C LYS A 111 0.36 15.29 12.19
N PHE A 112 0.23 14.01 11.88
CA PHE A 112 -0.68 13.10 12.57
C PHE A 112 0.02 11.78 12.87
N TYR A 113 -0.40 11.16 13.96
CA TYR A 113 0.06 9.84 14.39
C TYR A 113 -1.08 8.82 14.31
N PHE A 114 -0.80 7.63 13.80
CA PHE A 114 -1.74 6.51 13.81
C PHE A 114 -1.07 5.25 14.38
N GLY A 115 -1.42 4.89 15.61
CA GLY A 115 -0.82 3.79 16.34
C GLY A 115 -1.38 3.69 17.76
N SER A 116 -0.96 2.69 18.52
CA SER A 116 -1.56 2.40 19.82
C SER A 116 -1.03 3.26 20.97
N LYS A 117 0.07 3.99 20.78
CA LYS A 117 0.80 4.71 21.85
C LYS A 117 1.24 3.84 23.03
N ASP A 118 1.45 2.54 22.81
CA ASP A 118 1.94 1.62 23.84
C ASP A 118 3.46 1.44 23.82
N SER A 119 4.15 1.97 22.82
CA SER A 119 5.60 1.81 22.65
C SER A 119 6.39 2.82 23.47
N GLU A 120 7.67 2.53 23.70
CA GLU A 120 8.62 3.46 24.35
C GLU A 120 8.98 4.67 23.46
N ARG A 121 8.41 4.78 22.25
CA ARG A 121 8.74 5.82 21.24
C ARG A 121 7.94 7.09 21.45
N ALA A 122 8.09 7.71 22.62
CA ALA A 122 7.36 8.92 22.98
C ALA A 122 7.47 10.04 21.92
N TRP A 123 8.65 10.20 21.31
CA TRP A 123 8.93 11.23 20.29
C TRP A 123 8.05 11.15 19.03
N ILE A 124 7.48 9.98 18.72
CA ILE A 124 6.56 9.79 17.58
C ILE A 124 5.10 10.04 18.02
N GLN A 125 4.80 9.81 19.29
CA GLN A 125 3.45 9.82 19.84
C GLN A 125 2.97 11.23 20.25
N GLU A 126 3.84 12.24 20.17
CA GLU A 126 3.54 13.64 20.49
C GLU A 126 2.53 14.28 19.52
N TYR A 127 2.41 13.76 18.29
CA TYR A 127 1.47 14.29 17.31
C TYR A 127 0.02 13.93 17.62
N SER A 128 -0.89 14.75 17.05
CA SER A 128 -2.32 14.52 17.11
C SER A 128 -2.68 13.14 16.55
N SER A 129 -3.43 12.37 17.32
CA SER A 129 -3.90 11.06 16.89
C SER A 129 -4.89 11.20 15.74
N LEU A 130 -4.59 10.58 14.61
CA LEU A 130 -5.57 10.32 13.57
C LEU A 130 -6.47 9.18 14.04
N LYS A 131 -7.77 9.35 13.90
CA LYS A 131 -8.76 8.31 14.19
C LYS A 131 -9.71 8.13 13.01
N ILE A 132 -10.31 6.96 12.95
CA ILE A 132 -11.36 6.62 12.00
C ILE A 132 -12.71 6.85 12.68
N PRO A 133 -13.64 7.63 12.11
CA PRO A 133 -14.99 7.74 12.65
C PRO A 133 -15.66 6.36 12.70
N LEU A 134 -16.08 5.92 13.88
CA LEU A 134 -16.74 4.63 14.07
C LEU A 134 -17.99 4.52 13.18
N LYS A 135 -18.73 5.62 13.07
CA LYS A 135 -19.93 5.73 12.22
C LYS A 135 -19.65 5.55 10.73
N TRP A 136 -18.46 5.90 10.27
CA TRP A 136 -18.05 5.65 8.90
C TRP A 136 -17.93 4.14 8.63
N LEU A 137 -17.35 3.42 9.58
CA LEU A 137 -17.15 1.96 9.51
C LEU A 137 -18.48 1.20 9.67
N VAL A 138 -19.34 1.62 10.59
CA VAL A 138 -20.70 1.05 10.78
C VAL A 138 -21.51 1.11 9.47
N LYS A 139 -21.41 2.20 8.70
CA LYS A 139 -22.10 2.35 7.41
C LYS A 139 -21.48 1.53 6.27
N ARG A 140 -20.32 0.91 6.49
CA ARG A 140 -19.54 0.19 5.48
C ARG A 140 -19.05 -1.16 6.00
N PRO A 141 -19.97 -2.05 6.37
CA PRO A 141 -19.59 -3.38 6.87
C PRO A 141 -18.84 -4.20 5.82
N ASN A 142 -19.02 -3.92 4.52
CA ASN A 142 -18.27 -4.54 3.43
C ASN A 142 -16.76 -4.27 3.51
N VAL A 143 -16.37 -3.04 3.84
CA VAL A 143 -14.95 -2.68 4.00
C VAL A 143 -14.34 -3.44 5.17
N PHE A 144 -15.06 -3.49 6.29
CA PHE A 144 -14.58 -4.21 7.47
C PHE A 144 -14.49 -5.72 7.23
N ALA A 145 -15.50 -6.30 6.58
CA ALA A 145 -15.53 -7.71 6.21
C ALA A 145 -14.34 -8.11 5.32
N GLU A 146 -13.96 -7.27 4.35
CA GLU A 146 -12.79 -7.52 3.50
C GLU A 146 -11.50 -7.58 4.31
N VAL A 147 -11.30 -6.60 5.19
CA VAL A 147 -10.13 -6.52 6.07
C VAL A 147 -10.07 -7.71 7.04
N LEU A 148 -11.21 -8.08 7.63
CA LEU A 148 -11.31 -9.25 8.52
C LEU A 148 -11.05 -10.55 7.79
N SER A 149 -11.55 -10.70 6.55
CA SER A 149 -11.28 -11.89 5.72
C SER A 149 -9.78 -12.05 5.44
N ASP A 150 -9.11 -10.96 5.10
CA ASP A 150 -7.66 -10.96 4.87
C ASP A 150 -6.86 -11.19 6.17
N ALA A 151 -7.37 -10.71 7.31
CA ALA A 151 -6.75 -10.88 8.64
C ALA A 151 -7.08 -12.23 9.31
N SER A 152 -8.06 -12.98 8.79
CA SER A 152 -8.57 -14.18 9.43
C SER A 152 -7.46 -15.25 9.55
N PRO A 153 -7.23 -15.83 10.76
CA PRO A 153 -6.21 -16.85 10.99
C PRO A 153 -6.35 -18.11 10.11
N VAL A 154 -7.59 -18.44 9.72
CA VAL A 154 -7.93 -19.62 8.92
C VAL A 154 -8.28 -19.30 7.45
N GLY A 155 -8.14 -18.04 7.04
CA GLY A 155 -8.57 -17.58 5.70
C GLY A 155 -10.06 -17.75 5.42
N GLU A 156 -10.91 -17.54 6.43
CA GLU A 156 -12.36 -17.45 6.28
C GLU A 156 -12.74 -16.22 5.44
N LEU A 157 -13.80 -16.35 4.65
CA LEU A 157 -14.40 -15.22 3.95
C LEU A 157 -15.52 -14.68 4.84
N VAL A 158 -15.28 -13.54 5.49
CA VAL A 158 -16.24 -12.85 6.34
C VAL A 158 -17.23 -12.10 5.44
N SER A 159 -18.53 -12.29 5.68
CA SER A 159 -19.58 -11.58 4.96
C SER A 159 -19.86 -10.20 5.59
N PRO A 160 -20.43 -9.23 4.84
CA PRO A 160 -20.80 -7.93 5.41
C PRO A 160 -21.79 -8.04 6.58
N GLY A 161 -22.67 -9.05 6.58
CA GLY A 161 -23.59 -9.27 7.70
C GLY A 161 -22.87 -9.67 8.99
N GLU A 162 -21.82 -10.48 8.89
CA GLU A 162 -20.99 -10.91 10.02
C GLU A 162 -20.05 -9.83 10.54
N ALA A 163 -19.69 -8.86 9.68
CA ALA A 163 -18.86 -7.73 10.06
C ALA A 163 -19.67 -6.51 10.53
N ALA A 164 -21.01 -6.60 10.55
CA ALA A 164 -21.86 -5.50 10.97
C ALA A 164 -21.84 -5.34 12.50
N PHE A 165 -21.76 -4.10 12.96
CA PHE A 165 -21.84 -3.72 14.37
C PHE A 165 -22.41 -2.31 14.50
N GLU A 166 -22.84 -1.91 15.70
CA GLU A 166 -23.42 -0.57 15.95
C GLU A 166 -22.53 0.33 16.81
N ASP A 167 -21.77 -0.25 17.74
CA ASP A 167 -20.95 0.45 18.72
C ASP A 167 -19.62 -0.27 19.00
N PHE A 168 -18.85 0.24 19.96
CA PHE A 168 -17.60 -0.40 20.38
C PHE A 168 -17.82 -1.82 20.91
N SER A 169 -18.88 -2.07 21.68
CA SER A 169 -19.14 -3.42 22.22
C SER A 169 -19.33 -4.43 21.09
N GLY A 170 -20.16 -4.09 20.10
CA GLY A 170 -20.37 -4.92 18.91
C GLY A 170 -19.10 -5.08 18.09
N MET A 171 -18.30 -4.02 17.92
CA MET A 171 -17.02 -4.12 17.21
C MET A 171 -16.05 -5.10 17.90
N ILE A 172 -15.99 -5.07 19.24
CA ILE A 172 -15.16 -5.97 20.04
C ILE A 172 -15.64 -7.41 19.87
N GLU A 173 -16.95 -7.65 19.91
CA GLU A 173 -17.51 -8.99 19.70
C GLU A 173 -17.13 -9.54 18.32
N VAL A 174 -17.27 -8.75 17.26
CA VAL A 174 -16.88 -9.14 15.89
C VAL A 174 -15.37 -9.42 15.80
N LEU A 175 -14.53 -8.56 16.38
CA LEU A 175 -13.07 -8.76 16.36
C LEU A 175 -12.65 -10.01 17.14
N VAL A 176 -13.28 -10.27 18.29
CA VAL A 176 -12.99 -11.44 19.12
C VAL A 176 -13.46 -12.72 18.44
N ASP A 177 -14.63 -12.71 17.80
CA ASP A 177 -15.17 -13.85 17.06
C ASP A 177 -14.28 -14.19 15.85
N LYS A 178 -13.93 -13.19 15.03
CA LYS A 178 -13.23 -13.41 13.75
C LYS A 178 -11.72 -13.52 13.83
N LEU A 179 -11.09 -12.93 14.85
CA LEU A 179 -9.63 -12.97 15.05
C LEU A 179 -9.22 -13.83 16.25
N GLY A 180 -10.20 -14.37 16.98
CA GLY A 180 -10.01 -15.34 18.04
C GLY A 180 -9.50 -16.69 17.52
N PRO A 181 -9.24 -17.64 18.43
CA PRO A 181 -8.84 -18.98 18.03
C PRO A 181 -9.95 -19.70 17.26
N PRO A 182 -9.62 -20.46 16.20
CA PRO A 182 -10.61 -21.06 15.33
C PRO A 182 -11.39 -22.20 15.99
N SER A 183 -12.62 -22.41 15.52
CA SER A 183 -13.43 -23.58 15.87
C SER A 183 -12.92 -24.86 15.18
N LEU A 184 -13.30 -26.04 15.68
CA LEU A 184 -12.93 -27.34 15.06
C LEU A 184 -13.39 -27.43 13.60
N THR A 185 -14.57 -26.88 13.32
CA THR A 185 -15.18 -26.84 12.00
C THR A 185 -14.40 -25.93 11.06
N GLU A 186 -13.94 -24.77 11.54
CA GLU A 186 -13.10 -23.85 10.79
C GLU A 186 -11.70 -24.43 10.52
N GLU A 187 -11.08 -25.10 11.49
CA GLU A 187 -9.79 -25.77 11.29
C GLU A 187 -9.86 -26.83 10.17
N VAL A 188 -10.94 -27.62 10.15
CA VAL A 188 -11.14 -28.67 9.14
C VAL A 188 -11.43 -28.06 7.77
N MET A 189 -12.28 -27.03 7.70
CA MET A 189 -12.57 -26.32 6.44
C MET A 189 -11.37 -25.54 5.91
N GLY A 190 -10.60 -24.90 6.79
CA GLY A 190 -9.35 -24.22 6.47
C GLY A 190 -8.31 -25.20 5.93
N LYS A 191 -8.23 -26.41 6.49
CA LYS A 191 -7.39 -27.48 5.93
C LYS A 191 -7.81 -27.86 4.53
N ILE A 192 -9.09 -28.13 4.28
CA ILE A 192 -9.59 -28.48 2.93
C ILE A 192 -9.19 -27.39 1.91
N ARG A 193 -9.39 -26.11 2.26
CA ARG A 193 -8.99 -24.97 1.40
C ARG A 193 -7.47 -24.83 1.22
N SER A 194 -6.69 -25.10 2.26
CA SER A 194 -5.22 -25.00 2.21
C SER A 194 -4.56 -26.16 1.44
N THR A 195 -5.21 -27.34 1.41
CA THR A 195 -4.70 -28.54 0.73
C THR A 195 -4.79 -28.40 -0.79
N GLU A 196 -5.68 -27.53 -1.29
CA GLU A 196 -5.73 -27.16 -2.72
C GLU A 196 -4.61 -26.18 -3.15
N LYS A 197 -3.78 -25.67 -2.22
CA LYS A 197 -2.85 -24.55 -2.48
C LYS A 197 -1.40 -24.70 -1.97
N SER A 198 -0.87 -25.88 -1.64
CA SER A 198 0.57 -25.94 -1.26
C SER A 198 1.34 -27.22 -1.63
N GLU A 199 2.47 -27.03 -2.33
CA GLU A 199 3.65 -27.91 -2.31
C GLU A 199 4.72 -27.40 -1.31
N TYR A 200 5.43 -28.39 -0.73
CA TYR A 200 6.47 -28.41 0.33
C TYR A 200 7.78 -27.63 -0.03
N ALA A 201 8.81 -27.37 0.80
CA ALA A 201 9.27 -27.67 2.18
C ALA A 201 10.18 -26.49 2.68
N GLY A 202 10.80 -26.59 3.85
CA GLY A 202 11.87 -25.69 4.34
C GLY A 202 11.65 -25.18 5.79
N GLU A 203 12.40 -25.78 6.73
CA GLU A 203 12.52 -25.56 8.18
C GLU A 203 13.50 -24.40 8.50
N ALA A 204 13.70 -23.84 9.70
CA ALA A 204 13.05 -23.83 11.01
C ALA A 204 13.70 -22.68 11.82
N VAL A 205 13.04 -21.51 11.94
CA VAL A 205 13.42 -20.44 12.90
C VAL A 205 12.19 -19.67 13.45
N GLY A 206 11.01 -19.79 12.84
CA GLY A 206 9.86 -18.89 13.08
C GLY A 206 8.98 -19.13 14.32
N MET A 207 9.38 -19.99 15.26
CA MET A 207 8.55 -20.32 16.44
C MET A 207 8.30 -19.13 17.36
N MET A 208 9.08 -18.04 17.32
CA MET A 208 8.82 -16.87 18.18
C MET A 208 7.99 -15.77 17.50
N THR A 209 7.92 -15.74 16.17
CA THR A 209 7.25 -14.65 15.42
C THR A 209 5.72 -14.77 15.39
N VAL A 210 5.15 -15.97 15.55
CA VAL A 210 3.70 -16.17 15.67
C VAL A 210 3.17 -15.60 17.00
N PHE A 211 4.04 -15.44 17.99
CA PHE A 211 3.69 -14.99 19.34
C PHE A 211 3.67 -13.46 19.51
N ILE A 212 4.02 -12.68 18.47
CA ILE A 212 4.16 -11.22 18.55
C ILE A 212 3.06 -10.47 17.75
N SER A 213 2.45 -11.10 16.74
CA SER A 213 1.25 -10.56 16.06
C SER A 213 0.45 -11.67 15.34
N PRO A 214 -0.89 -11.75 15.52
CA PRO A 214 -1.76 -12.66 14.76
C PRO A 214 -1.69 -12.42 13.25
N ALA A 215 -1.41 -11.17 12.81
CA ALA A 215 -1.26 -10.84 11.39
C ALA A 215 0.03 -11.42 10.77
N THR A 216 1.05 -11.76 11.58
CA THR A 216 2.23 -12.51 11.13
C THR A 216 2.02 -14.03 11.08
N ALA A 217 0.94 -14.56 11.68
CA ALA A 217 0.57 -15.96 11.53
C ALA A 217 0.09 -16.30 10.11
N VAL A 218 -0.47 -15.32 9.39
CA VAL A 218 -1.04 -15.47 8.05
C VAL A 218 0.00 -15.85 6.99
N THR A 219 1.28 -15.51 7.17
CA THR A 219 2.34 -15.82 6.19
C THR A 219 3.23 -17.01 6.56
N ARG A 220 3.26 -17.44 7.82
CA ARG A 220 4.17 -18.51 8.30
C ARG A 220 3.49 -19.62 9.14
N GLY A 221 2.18 -19.55 9.38
CA GLY A 221 1.45 -20.47 10.27
C GLY A 221 1.10 -21.84 9.68
N VAL A 222 1.14 -22.03 8.35
CA VAL A 222 0.68 -23.28 7.73
C VAL A 222 1.66 -24.45 7.94
N LYS A 223 2.96 -24.18 8.10
CA LYS A 223 3.98 -25.24 8.20
C LYS A 223 4.06 -25.95 9.57
N TYR A 224 3.53 -25.36 10.64
CA TYR A 224 3.45 -26.03 11.95
C TYR A 224 2.13 -26.82 12.14
N LEU A 225 1.11 -26.55 11.33
CA LEU A 225 -0.14 -27.30 11.31
C LEU A 225 0.01 -28.74 10.76
N SER A 226 1.11 -29.05 10.06
CA SER A 226 1.41 -30.40 9.54
C SER A 226 1.94 -31.35 10.64
N LYS A 227 2.80 -30.86 11.56
CA LYS A 227 3.20 -31.63 12.76
C LYS A 227 2.07 -31.75 13.79
N PHE A 228 1.02 -30.96 13.62
CA PHE A 228 -0.23 -31.01 14.37
C PHE A 228 -1.20 -32.10 13.87
N MET A 229 -0.83 -32.97 12.92
CA MET A 229 -1.67 -34.12 12.51
C MET A 229 -1.95 -35.15 13.64
N GLY A 230 -1.44 -34.94 14.86
CA GLY A 230 -1.93 -35.59 16.08
C GLY A 230 -3.25 -35.03 16.66
N LEU A 231 -3.82 -33.95 16.09
CA LEU A 231 -4.84 -33.06 16.69
C LEU A 231 -6.26 -33.58 16.93
N VAL A 232 -6.56 -34.86 16.72
CA VAL A 232 -7.80 -35.41 17.31
C VAL A 232 -7.54 -35.93 18.73
N LYS A 233 -6.28 -36.21 19.10
CA LYS A 233 -5.86 -36.63 20.45
C LYS A 233 -5.39 -35.47 21.34
N ASP A 234 -4.93 -34.35 20.77
CA ASP A 234 -4.16 -33.34 21.51
C ASP A 234 -4.96 -32.15 22.07
N ARG A 235 -6.23 -31.91 21.69
CA ARG A 235 -7.10 -30.92 22.39
C ARG A 235 -7.38 -31.30 23.86
N ARG A 236 -7.09 -32.55 24.26
CA ARG A 236 -7.16 -33.01 25.66
C ARG A 236 -5.90 -32.69 26.47
N LYS A 237 -4.78 -32.33 25.83
CA LYS A 237 -3.57 -31.91 26.53
C LYS A 237 -3.78 -30.49 27.06
N GLN A 238 -3.48 -30.29 28.34
CA GLN A 238 -3.67 -29.02 29.04
C GLN A 238 -2.95 -27.86 28.31
N GLU A 239 -1.76 -28.13 27.78
CA GLU A 239 -0.95 -27.18 27.02
C GLU A 239 -1.69 -26.52 25.84
N VAL A 240 -2.52 -27.26 25.10
CA VAL A 240 -3.28 -26.69 23.96
C VAL A 240 -4.42 -25.79 24.46
N LYS A 241 -5.07 -26.15 25.57
CA LYS A 241 -6.11 -25.30 26.16
C LYS A 241 -5.52 -23.99 26.68
N ASP A 242 -4.35 -24.07 27.30
CA ASP A 242 -3.65 -22.90 27.83
C ASP A 242 -3.29 -21.92 26.70
N VAL A 243 -2.81 -22.43 25.55
CA VAL A 243 -2.54 -21.61 24.35
C VAL A 243 -3.79 -20.92 23.80
N TYR A 244 -4.92 -21.63 23.72
CA TYR A 244 -6.17 -21.05 23.21
C TYR A 244 -6.75 -20.00 24.16
N ASN A 245 -6.64 -20.24 25.46
CA ASN A 245 -7.03 -19.28 26.48
C ASN A 245 -6.16 -18.02 26.41
N GLU A 246 -4.84 -18.19 26.27
CA GLU A 246 -3.90 -17.08 26.13
C GLU A 246 -4.16 -16.27 24.85
N TRP A 247 -4.42 -16.92 23.71
CA TRP A 247 -4.81 -16.24 22.46
C TRP A 247 -6.09 -15.43 22.67
N THR A 248 -7.14 -16.07 23.19
CA THR A 248 -8.42 -15.40 23.45
C THR A 248 -8.24 -14.19 24.36
N GLN A 249 -7.45 -14.34 25.42
CA GLN A 249 -7.15 -13.26 26.36
C GLN A 249 -6.40 -12.12 25.65
N ARG A 250 -5.39 -12.41 24.84
CA ARG A 250 -4.65 -11.39 24.06
C ARG A 250 -5.53 -10.64 23.07
N VAL A 251 -6.47 -11.31 22.41
CA VAL A 251 -7.41 -10.67 21.47
C VAL A 251 -8.38 -9.77 22.22
N LYS A 252 -8.94 -10.25 23.34
CA LYS A 252 -9.82 -9.44 24.20
C LYS A 252 -9.12 -8.23 24.82
N GLU A 253 -7.90 -8.43 25.34
CA GLU A 253 -7.10 -7.36 25.91
C GLU A 253 -6.57 -6.41 24.82
N GLY A 254 -6.23 -6.92 23.65
CA GLY A 254 -5.73 -6.17 22.49
C GLY A 254 -6.80 -5.28 21.86
N TYR A 255 -8.03 -5.76 21.76
CA TYR A 255 -9.18 -4.99 21.25
C TYR A 255 -10.10 -4.50 22.36
N SER A 256 -9.58 -4.24 23.56
CA SER A 256 -10.39 -3.57 24.58
C SER A 256 -10.87 -2.20 24.10
N GLU A 257 -12.01 -1.75 24.64
CA GLU A 257 -12.61 -0.46 24.25
C GLU A 257 -11.62 0.70 24.41
N GLU A 258 -10.81 0.69 25.47
CA GLU A 258 -9.76 1.69 25.71
C GLU A 258 -8.76 1.77 24.55
N LYS A 259 -8.32 0.61 24.04
CA LYS A 259 -7.38 0.53 22.91
C LYS A 259 -8.05 0.88 21.59
N LEU A 260 -9.29 0.43 21.36
CA LEU A 260 -10.03 0.79 20.15
C LEU A 260 -10.30 2.30 20.06
N LYS A 261 -10.57 2.98 21.18
CA LYS A 261 -10.72 4.44 21.23
C LYS A 261 -9.48 5.24 20.83
N ARG A 262 -8.30 4.59 20.75
CA ARG A 262 -7.07 5.20 20.22
C ARG A 262 -7.05 5.25 18.70
N PHE A 263 -7.79 4.35 18.04
CA PHE A 263 -7.89 4.24 16.58
C PHE A 263 -9.21 4.75 16.02
N PHE A 264 -10.29 4.71 16.82
CA PHE A 264 -11.64 5.07 16.39
C PHE A 264 -12.24 6.16 17.28
N ASP A 265 -13.10 6.96 16.68
CA ASP A 265 -13.84 8.03 17.35
C ASP A 265 -15.36 7.86 17.14
N ASP A 266 -16.14 7.89 18.22
CA ASP A 266 -17.59 7.71 18.19
C ASP A 266 -18.38 9.03 18.17
N SER A 267 -17.69 10.18 18.27
CA SER A 267 -18.34 11.48 18.28
C SER A 267 -19.01 11.80 16.94
N LEU A 268 -20.12 12.55 16.99
CA LEU A 268 -20.91 12.93 15.81
C LEU A 268 -20.13 13.89 14.89
N ASP A 269 -19.32 14.74 15.49
CA ASP A 269 -18.66 15.88 14.83
C ASP A 269 -17.15 15.67 14.76
N PHE A 270 -16.68 14.40 14.72
CA PHE A 270 -15.26 14.12 14.63
C PHE A 270 -14.70 14.65 13.31
N GLU A 271 -13.95 15.74 13.39
CA GLU A 271 -13.14 16.24 12.30
C GLU A 271 -11.67 16.01 12.65
N SER A 272 -11.00 15.15 11.89
CA SER A 272 -9.57 14.88 12.07
C SER A 272 -8.67 16.09 11.75
N GLY A 273 -9.23 17.17 11.20
CA GLY A 273 -8.47 18.30 10.64
C GLY A 273 -7.75 17.98 9.33
N LEU A 274 -7.73 16.71 8.91
CA LEU A 274 -7.02 16.25 7.70
C LEU A 274 -7.61 16.86 6.44
N ILE A 275 -8.95 16.85 6.32
CA ILE A 275 -9.66 17.39 5.15
C ILE A 275 -9.39 18.88 5.01
N GLN A 276 -9.42 19.61 6.13
CA GLN A 276 -9.15 21.04 6.16
C GLN A 276 -7.70 21.33 5.76
N ALA A 277 -6.74 20.52 6.22
CA ALA A 277 -5.33 20.66 5.86
C ALA A 277 -5.11 20.42 4.35
N VAL A 278 -5.65 19.32 3.81
CA VAL A 278 -5.54 18.99 2.38
C VAL A 278 -6.26 20.02 1.51
N GLY A 279 -7.47 20.45 1.90
CA GLY A 279 -8.24 21.49 1.20
C GLY A 279 -7.57 22.87 1.24
N SER A 280 -6.73 23.13 2.25
CA SER A 280 -5.89 24.33 2.33
C SER A 280 -4.52 24.15 1.64
N PHE A 281 -4.35 23.08 0.86
CA PHE A 281 -3.11 22.71 0.15
C PHE A 281 -1.88 22.53 1.05
N LYS A 282 -2.09 22.32 2.35
CA LYS A 282 -1.01 22.07 3.32
C LYS A 282 -0.51 20.64 3.16
N PRO A 283 0.82 20.42 3.15
CA PRO A 283 1.38 19.08 3.24
C PRO A 283 0.93 18.39 4.54
N VAL A 284 0.54 17.13 4.43
CA VAL A 284 0.12 16.29 5.55
C VAL A 284 1.11 15.15 5.72
N LEU A 285 1.59 14.92 6.95
CA LEU A 285 2.38 13.76 7.32
C LEU A 285 1.56 12.88 8.27
N ILE A 286 1.42 11.60 7.93
CA ILE A 286 0.80 10.57 8.75
C ILE A 286 1.89 9.56 9.09
N VAL A 287 2.25 9.50 10.36
CA VAL A 287 3.23 8.55 10.88
C VAL A 287 2.50 7.33 11.41
N LEU A 288 2.80 6.16 10.83
CA LEU A 288 2.17 4.89 11.16
C LEU A 288 3.03 4.09 12.13
N GLU A 289 2.42 3.60 13.21
CA GLU A 289 3.04 2.69 14.16
C GLU A 289 2.11 1.49 14.43
N THR A 290 1.61 0.88 13.36
CA THR A 290 0.80 -0.34 13.44
C THR A 290 1.54 -1.57 12.96
N ARG A 291 2.59 -1.42 12.14
CA ARG A 291 3.26 -2.53 11.45
C ARG A 291 3.77 -3.61 12.41
N GLY A 292 3.36 -4.85 12.15
CA GLY A 292 3.77 -6.02 12.93
C GLY A 292 3.11 -6.10 14.31
N THR A 293 2.05 -5.33 14.56
CA THR A 293 1.27 -5.37 15.80
C THR A 293 -0.07 -6.09 15.56
N PHE A 294 -0.90 -6.19 16.60
CA PHE A 294 -2.30 -6.63 16.48
C PHE A 294 -3.14 -5.66 15.61
N TYR A 295 -2.73 -4.40 15.50
CA TYR A 295 -3.48 -3.35 14.83
C TYR A 295 -3.14 -3.19 13.34
N ASP A 296 -2.34 -4.10 12.77
CA ASP A 296 -1.99 -4.14 11.33
C ASP A 296 -3.24 -4.03 10.43
N LEU A 297 -4.35 -4.64 10.85
CA LEU A 297 -5.60 -4.65 10.07
C LEU A 297 -6.29 -3.28 9.99
N PHE A 298 -5.95 -2.32 10.86
CA PHE A 298 -6.51 -0.97 10.79
C PHE A 298 -5.81 -0.10 9.73
N LEU A 299 -4.65 -0.51 9.23
CA LEU A 299 -3.92 0.22 8.19
C LEU A 299 -4.73 0.33 6.88
N PRO A 300 -5.31 -0.76 6.33
CA PRO A 300 -6.27 -0.65 5.24
C PRO A 300 -7.43 0.31 5.52
N LEU A 301 -8.00 0.28 6.72
CA LEU A 301 -9.17 1.08 7.08
C LEU A 301 -8.85 2.58 7.07
N VAL A 302 -7.70 2.98 7.65
CA VAL A 302 -7.30 4.39 7.67
C VAL A 302 -7.00 4.90 6.26
N LEU A 303 -6.40 4.08 5.39
CA LEU A 303 -6.14 4.45 4.01
C LEU A 303 -7.43 4.58 3.19
N GLN A 304 -8.37 3.65 3.35
CA GLN A 304 -9.66 3.73 2.65
C GLN A 304 -10.45 4.97 3.10
N HIS A 305 -10.52 5.22 4.40
CA HIS A 305 -11.14 6.42 4.95
C HIS A 305 -10.47 7.69 4.41
N LEU A 306 -9.14 7.77 4.48
CA LEU A 306 -8.35 8.89 3.97
C LEU A 306 -8.68 9.22 2.52
N VAL A 307 -8.66 8.21 1.65
CA VAL A 307 -8.90 8.33 0.22
C VAL A 307 -10.34 8.73 -0.08
N GLU A 308 -11.33 8.19 0.63
CA GLU A 308 -12.72 8.60 0.42
C GLU A 308 -12.95 10.08 0.74
N GLU A 309 -12.30 10.57 1.80
CA GLU A 309 -12.42 11.96 2.23
C GLU A 309 -11.76 12.94 1.23
N ILE A 310 -10.56 12.61 0.71
CA ILE A 310 -9.81 13.52 -0.17
C ILE A 310 -10.02 13.25 -1.68
N GLY A 311 -10.47 12.06 -2.04
CA GLY A 311 -10.66 11.62 -3.42
C GLY A 311 -11.94 12.15 -4.03
N TYR A 312 -11.89 12.47 -5.33
CA TYR A 312 -13.02 12.89 -6.12
C TYR A 312 -13.47 11.79 -7.07
N ILE A 313 -14.78 11.55 -7.14
CA ILE A 313 -15.39 10.66 -8.12
C ILE A 313 -16.34 11.50 -8.99
N PRO A 314 -16.11 11.60 -10.31
CA PRO A 314 -16.96 12.34 -11.22
C PRO A 314 -18.43 11.88 -11.13
N PRO A 315 -19.42 12.78 -11.21
CA PRO A 315 -20.84 12.44 -11.08
C PRO A 315 -21.30 11.27 -11.94
N HIS A 316 -20.79 11.16 -13.17
CA HIS A 316 -21.12 10.09 -14.11
C HIS A 316 -20.54 8.72 -13.74
N ARG A 317 -19.49 8.68 -12.90
CA ARG A 317 -18.88 7.44 -12.36
C ARG A 317 -19.36 7.11 -10.94
N ARG A 318 -20.16 7.97 -10.31
CA ARG A 318 -20.69 7.70 -8.97
C ARG A 318 -21.62 6.49 -9.05
N PRO A 319 -21.53 5.54 -8.09
CA PRO A 319 -22.52 4.48 -7.98
C PRO A 319 -23.90 5.14 -7.91
N LYS A 320 -24.79 4.82 -8.87
CA LYS A 320 -26.16 5.30 -8.79
C LYS A 320 -26.75 4.72 -7.51
N LYS A 321 -27.05 5.58 -6.53
CA LYS A 321 -27.94 5.17 -5.44
C LYS A 321 -29.21 4.68 -6.11
N GLN A 322 -29.56 3.41 -5.94
CA GLN A 322 -30.95 3.01 -6.04
C GLN A 322 -31.65 3.82 -4.95
N ILE A 323 -32.23 4.94 -5.36
CA ILE A 323 -33.23 5.61 -4.56
C ILE A 323 -34.40 4.64 -4.63
N ASP A 324 -34.71 4.00 -3.51
CA ASP A 324 -36.02 3.40 -3.31
C ASP A 324 -37.05 4.53 -3.40
N GLU A 325 -37.43 4.88 -4.62
CA GLU A 325 -38.69 5.56 -4.89
C GLU A 325 -39.80 4.52 -4.70
N GLU A 326 -40.09 4.21 -3.44
CA GLU A 326 -41.40 3.70 -3.09
C GLU A 326 -42.45 4.72 -3.55
N LYS A 327 -43.29 4.26 -4.48
CA LYS A 327 -44.69 4.65 -4.64
C LYS A 327 -44.95 6.14 -4.85
N LYS A 328 -45.00 6.54 -6.12
CA LYS A 328 -46.07 7.43 -6.64
C LYS A 328 -46.11 7.39 -8.17
N GLY A 329 -47.05 6.62 -8.70
CA GLY A 329 -47.31 6.58 -10.13
C GLY A 329 -48.20 5.40 -10.51
N SER A 330 -49.47 5.52 -10.15
CA SER A 330 -50.56 4.63 -10.54
C SER A 330 -50.50 4.13 -11.99
N ARG A 331 -50.50 2.81 -12.17
CA ARG A 331 -51.34 2.19 -13.20
C ARG A 331 -51.86 0.87 -12.65
N GLU A 332 -53.16 0.88 -12.41
CA GLU A 332 -53.98 -0.28 -12.12
C GLU A 332 -53.84 -1.31 -13.25
N GLU A 333 -53.67 -2.57 -12.81
CA GLU A 333 -54.20 -3.81 -13.36
C GLU A 333 -54.27 -4.00 -14.88
N ASP A 334 -53.50 -4.98 -15.37
CA ASP A 334 -54.10 -6.11 -16.09
C ASP A 334 -53.27 -7.36 -15.78
N TRP A 335 -53.88 -8.27 -15.01
CA TRP A 335 -53.46 -9.66 -14.92
C TRP A 335 -54.05 -10.38 -16.12
N ASP A 336 -53.21 -10.91 -17.01
CA ASP A 336 -53.53 -12.20 -17.63
C ASP A 336 -52.29 -12.86 -18.24
N ASN A 337 -52.10 -14.11 -17.81
CA ASN A 337 -51.44 -15.24 -18.46
C ASN A 337 -50.31 -14.97 -19.46
N GLU A 338 -49.08 -15.31 -19.06
CA GLU A 338 -48.26 -16.21 -19.87
C GLU A 338 -47.18 -16.86 -19.01
N SER A 339 -47.36 -18.17 -18.82
CA SER A 339 -46.41 -19.09 -18.21
C SER A 339 -45.05 -19.01 -18.91
N LEU A 340 -43.99 -18.72 -18.15
CA LEU A 340 -42.61 -18.94 -18.56
C LEU A 340 -42.38 -20.44 -18.75
N SER A 341 -42.56 -20.95 -19.97
CA SER A 341 -42.04 -22.24 -20.39
C SER A 341 -40.57 -22.09 -20.74
N TYR A 342 -39.70 -22.75 -19.99
CA TYR A 342 -38.32 -22.97 -20.40
C TYR A 342 -38.32 -23.96 -21.58
N GLU A 343 -37.95 -23.51 -22.78
CA GLU A 343 -37.59 -24.41 -23.86
C GLU A 343 -36.24 -25.06 -23.54
N SER A 344 -36.24 -26.40 -23.56
CA SER A 344 -35.11 -27.28 -23.31
C SER A 344 -34.05 -27.17 -24.41
N ILE A 345 -32.79 -27.03 -24.00
CA ILE A 345 -31.58 -26.97 -24.82
C ILE A 345 -31.25 -28.39 -25.36
N GLU A 346 -32.10 -28.94 -26.22
CA GLU A 346 -31.86 -30.26 -26.85
C GLU A 346 -32.00 -30.26 -28.38
N SER A 347 -32.03 -29.08 -29.03
CA SER A 347 -32.23 -28.99 -30.50
C SER A 347 -31.23 -28.12 -31.26
N ILE A 348 -29.99 -27.98 -30.77
CA ILE A 348 -28.90 -27.40 -31.58
C ILE A 348 -28.09 -28.58 -32.13
N GLU A 349 -28.28 -28.90 -33.41
CA GLU A 349 -27.46 -29.90 -34.11
C GLU A 349 -26.08 -29.27 -34.43
N ASP A 350 -25.01 -30.06 -34.30
CA ASP A 350 -23.61 -29.65 -34.55
C ASP A 350 -23.35 -29.08 -35.97
N ALA A 351 -24.32 -29.20 -36.88
CA ALA A 351 -24.28 -28.66 -38.24
C ALA A 351 -24.65 -27.17 -38.33
N ASP A 352 -25.24 -26.59 -37.27
CA ASP A 352 -25.62 -25.16 -37.21
C ASP A 352 -24.55 -24.27 -36.56
N LEU A 353 -23.41 -24.85 -36.17
CA LEU A 353 -22.24 -24.10 -35.71
C LEU A 353 -21.42 -23.64 -36.92
N PRO A 354 -21.13 -22.33 -37.08
CA PRO A 354 -20.32 -21.85 -38.19
C PRO A 354 -18.91 -22.47 -38.14
N PRO A 355 -18.31 -22.84 -39.28
CA PRO A 355 -17.00 -23.46 -39.32
C PRO A 355 -15.95 -22.49 -38.77
N VAL A 356 -15.23 -22.92 -37.74
CA VAL A 356 -14.10 -22.20 -37.14
C VAL A 356 -12.97 -22.15 -38.18
N THR A 357 -12.94 -21.08 -38.96
CA THR A 357 -11.83 -20.78 -39.87
C THR A 357 -10.78 -19.96 -39.14
N ASP A 358 -9.51 -20.14 -39.50
CA ASP A 358 -8.37 -19.41 -38.91
C ASP A 358 -8.53 -17.88 -38.97
N GLN A 359 -9.40 -17.37 -39.87
CA GLN A 359 -9.78 -15.96 -39.95
C GLN A 359 -10.66 -15.50 -38.77
N LEU A 360 -11.48 -16.38 -38.20
CA LEU A 360 -12.26 -16.08 -36.99
C LEU A 360 -11.33 -16.02 -35.77
N ILE A 361 -10.35 -16.93 -35.69
CA ILE A 361 -9.32 -16.94 -34.64
C ILE A 361 -8.43 -15.70 -34.75
N GLN A 362 -8.01 -15.31 -35.96
CA GLN A 362 -7.31 -14.03 -36.19
C GLN A 362 -8.17 -12.82 -35.87
N SER A 363 -9.47 -12.81 -36.19
CA SER A 363 -10.35 -11.69 -35.81
C SER A 363 -10.62 -11.57 -34.30
N ILE A 364 -10.45 -12.67 -33.56
CA ILE A 364 -10.52 -12.71 -32.09
C ILE A 364 -9.16 -12.35 -31.47
N LEU A 365 -8.04 -12.71 -32.10
CA LEU A 365 -6.69 -12.33 -31.69
C LEU A 365 -6.35 -10.87 -32.02
N ASP A 366 -6.85 -10.33 -33.13
CA ASP A 366 -6.72 -8.93 -33.55
C ASP A 366 -7.72 -8.01 -32.84
N LYS A 367 -8.71 -8.58 -32.14
CA LYS A 367 -9.42 -7.88 -31.06
C LYS A 367 -8.56 -7.91 -29.79
N GLU A 368 -7.39 -7.30 -29.90
CA GLU A 368 -6.70 -6.75 -28.74
C GLU A 368 -7.71 -5.92 -27.95
N ASN A 369 -7.77 -6.18 -26.64
CA ASN A 369 -8.60 -5.47 -25.67
C ASN A 369 -8.62 -3.95 -25.98
N PRO A 370 -9.79 -3.33 -26.22
CA PRO A 370 -9.87 -1.87 -26.37
C PRO A 370 -9.49 -1.10 -25.08
N TYR A 371 -9.09 -1.81 -24.02
CA TYR A 371 -8.56 -1.25 -22.78
C TYR A 371 -7.06 -0.94 -22.78
N ASP A 372 -6.27 -1.38 -23.79
CA ASP A 372 -4.80 -1.21 -23.78
C ASP A 372 -4.29 0.01 -24.57
N LYS A 373 -5.19 0.84 -25.14
CA LYS A 373 -4.86 2.15 -25.74
C LYS A 373 -5.94 3.19 -25.47
N ALA A 374 -6.36 3.34 -24.21
CA ALA A 374 -6.97 4.59 -23.82
C ALA A 374 -5.86 5.66 -23.88
N GLU A 375 -5.84 6.46 -24.95
CA GLU A 375 -5.45 7.86 -24.79
C GLU A 375 -6.22 8.36 -23.57
N ILE A 376 -5.49 8.67 -22.51
CA ILE A 376 -6.06 9.06 -21.23
C ILE A 376 -6.70 10.43 -21.47
N ASP A 377 -8.00 10.40 -21.75
CA ASP A 377 -8.82 11.60 -21.79
C ASP A 377 -8.86 12.14 -20.36
N ILE A 378 -8.02 13.14 -20.10
CA ILE A 378 -8.01 13.88 -18.84
C ILE A 378 -9.36 14.56 -18.79
N SER A 379 -10.26 14.01 -17.97
CA SER A 379 -11.55 14.62 -17.67
C SER A 379 -11.30 16.09 -17.30
N GLU A 380 -11.78 17.01 -18.13
CA GLU A 380 -11.77 18.46 -17.88
C GLU A 380 -12.79 18.87 -16.81
N ASP A 381 -13.44 17.90 -16.16
CA ASP A 381 -14.41 18.16 -15.10
C ASP A 381 -13.67 18.76 -13.89
N ALA A 382 -13.98 20.01 -13.57
CA ALA A 382 -13.50 20.64 -12.35
C ALA A 382 -13.85 19.75 -11.14
N PHE A 383 -12.83 19.31 -10.41
CA PHE A 383 -12.97 18.48 -9.22
C PHE A 383 -13.75 19.25 -8.15
N GLU A 384 -15.08 19.12 -8.08
CA GLU A 384 -16.06 19.84 -7.22
C GLU A 384 -15.50 20.43 -5.88
N GLY A 385 -14.65 21.46 -5.94
CA GLY A 385 -13.89 21.98 -4.80
C GLY A 385 -12.80 21.08 -4.18
N LYS A 386 -12.57 19.85 -4.68
CA LYS A 386 -11.50 18.96 -4.15
C LYS A 386 -10.17 19.19 -4.90
N PRO A 387 -9.06 19.43 -4.20
CA PRO A 387 -7.78 19.68 -4.87
C PRO A 387 -7.22 18.41 -5.51
N GLU A 388 -6.41 18.58 -6.55
CA GLU A 388 -5.50 17.51 -6.99
C GLU A 388 -4.61 17.11 -5.82
N THR A 389 -4.50 15.82 -5.53
CA THR A 389 -3.80 15.33 -4.35
C THR A 389 -2.78 14.26 -4.71
N ILE A 390 -1.56 14.41 -4.20
CA ILE A 390 -0.48 13.45 -4.37
C ILE A 390 -0.33 12.67 -3.07
N LEU A 391 -0.46 11.35 -3.14
CA LEU A 391 -0.34 10.44 -2.02
C LEU A 391 0.97 9.67 -2.10
N PHE A 392 1.82 9.82 -1.09
CA PHE A 392 3.06 9.06 -0.93
C PHE A 392 2.84 7.96 0.11
N LEU A 393 2.88 6.71 -0.34
CA LEU A 393 2.71 5.51 0.49
C LEU A 393 4.06 4.84 0.69
N ASP A 394 4.59 4.94 1.91
CA ASP A 394 5.78 4.21 2.27
C ASP A 394 5.44 2.74 2.59
N ALA A 395 6.37 1.86 2.26
CA ALA A 395 6.35 0.46 2.60
C ALA A 395 5.05 -0.25 2.15
N ALA A 396 4.55 0.10 0.95
CA ALA A 396 3.28 -0.40 0.41
C ALA A 396 3.24 -1.93 0.31
N SER A 397 4.39 -2.59 0.20
CA SER A 397 4.48 -4.06 0.28
C SER A 397 3.83 -4.65 1.53
N HIS A 398 3.76 -3.95 2.68
CA HIS A 398 3.09 -4.49 3.87
C HIS A 398 1.59 -4.59 3.71
N LEU A 399 0.97 -3.71 2.93
CA LEU A 399 -0.45 -3.81 2.58
C LEU A 399 -0.75 -5.07 1.77
N SER A 400 0.24 -5.66 1.08
CA SER A 400 0.03 -6.86 0.26
C SER A 400 -0.40 -8.10 1.06
N LYS A 401 -0.30 -8.07 2.41
CA LYS A 401 -0.94 -9.05 3.30
C LYS A 401 -2.47 -8.99 3.20
N PHE A 402 -3.02 -7.81 2.94
CA PHE A 402 -4.44 -7.52 2.77
C PHE A 402 -4.75 -7.42 1.28
N SER A 403 -4.88 -8.57 0.63
CA SER A 403 -4.91 -8.69 -0.84
C SER A 403 -5.93 -7.78 -1.52
N LYS A 404 -7.15 -7.67 -0.99
CA LYS A 404 -8.21 -6.82 -1.56
C LYS A 404 -7.94 -5.34 -1.32
N SER A 405 -7.53 -5.01 -0.10
CA SER A 405 -7.21 -3.65 0.29
C SER A 405 -5.98 -3.10 -0.45
N PHE A 406 -5.01 -3.98 -0.74
CA PHE A 406 -3.85 -3.64 -1.54
C PHE A 406 -4.25 -3.34 -2.98
N LYS A 407 -5.09 -4.19 -3.61
CA LYS A 407 -5.64 -3.92 -4.96
C LYS A 407 -6.41 -2.60 -5.01
N PHE A 408 -7.16 -2.27 -3.96
CA PHE A 408 -7.78 -0.96 -3.83
C PHE A 408 -6.74 0.17 -3.83
N ALA A 409 -5.70 0.07 -3.00
CA ALA A 409 -4.65 1.09 -2.90
C ALA A 409 -3.84 1.27 -4.20
N LEU A 410 -3.66 0.20 -4.99
CA LEU A 410 -2.94 0.25 -6.26
C LEU A 410 -3.74 0.93 -7.39
N ASN A 411 -5.07 0.87 -7.30
CA ASN A 411 -6.00 1.39 -8.30
C ASN A 411 -6.62 2.74 -7.92
N LEU A 412 -6.01 3.44 -6.96
CA LEU A 412 -6.46 4.76 -6.53
C LEU A 412 -6.51 5.77 -7.69
N PRO A 413 -5.49 5.87 -8.57
CA PRO A 413 -5.56 6.81 -9.69
C PRO A 413 -6.72 6.51 -10.68
N GLU A 414 -7.12 5.27 -10.86
CA GLU A 414 -8.24 4.90 -11.74
C GLU A 414 -9.57 5.31 -11.14
N LYS A 415 -9.71 5.08 -9.84
CA LYS A 415 -10.95 5.34 -9.11
C LYS A 415 -11.13 6.83 -8.82
N TYR A 416 -10.05 7.55 -8.54
CA TYR A 416 -10.04 8.95 -8.15
C TYR A 416 -9.17 9.77 -9.12
N PRO A 417 -9.78 10.43 -10.13
CA PRO A 417 -9.04 11.18 -11.15
C PRO A 417 -8.18 12.32 -10.59
N ASN A 418 -8.58 12.93 -9.48
CA ASN A 418 -7.81 13.99 -8.83
C ASN A 418 -6.60 13.46 -8.03
N MET A 419 -6.34 12.15 -8.00
CA MET A 419 -5.26 11.57 -7.20
C MET A 419 -4.14 11.01 -8.07
N SER A 420 -2.91 11.22 -7.59
CA SER A 420 -1.69 10.54 -8.05
C SER A 420 -1.05 9.84 -6.86
N VAL A 421 -0.44 8.67 -7.08
CA VAL A 421 0.13 7.84 -6.01
C VAL A 421 1.58 7.49 -6.30
N ALA A 422 2.44 7.77 -5.33
CA ALA A 422 3.79 7.26 -5.27
C ALA A 422 3.88 6.20 -4.17
N ALA A 423 4.42 5.01 -4.47
CA ALA A 423 4.48 3.91 -3.53
C ALA A 423 5.87 3.26 -3.51
N SER A 424 6.41 3.00 -2.31
CA SER A 424 7.64 2.22 -2.15
C SER A 424 7.32 0.73 -1.95
N PHE A 425 8.03 -0.13 -2.66
CA PHE A 425 7.85 -1.58 -2.66
C PHE A 425 9.17 -2.28 -2.33
N PHE A 426 9.08 -3.20 -1.38
CA PHE A 426 10.12 -4.17 -1.03
C PHE A 426 9.75 -5.52 -1.63
N THR A 427 10.71 -6.18 -2.25
CA THR A 427 10.51 -7.38 -3.08
C THR A 427 11.22 -8.64 -2.59
N ASP A 428 11.92 -8.58 -1.45
CA ASP A 428 12.53 -9.71 -0.73
C ASP A 428 11.48 -10.61 -0.04
N ARG A 429 10.57 -11.19 -0.83
CA ARG A 429 9.68 -12.22 -0.30
C ARG A 429 10.01 -13.53 -0.95
N GLU A 430 10.45 -14.51 -0.14
CA GLU A 430 10.62 -15.92 -0.52
C GLU A 430 9.43 -16.42 -1.37
N LYS A 431 8.22 -15.92 -1.08
CA LYS A 431 7.04 -16.06 -1.94
C LYS A 431 6.41 -14.70 -2.17
N ILE A 432 6.56 -14.19 -3.38
CA ILE A 432 5.89 -12.98 -3.82
C ILE A 432 4.40 -13.29 -3.97
N SER A 433 3.57 -12.68 -3.13
CA SER A 433 2.11 -12.79 -3.26
C SER A 433 1.67 -12.29 -4.63
N GLN A 434 0.67 -12.93 -5.24
CA GLN A 434 0.09 -12.48 -6.51
C GLN A 434 -0.32 -11.00 -6.48
N ALA A 435 -0.88 -10.54 -5.36
CA ALA A 435 -1.25 -9.13 -5.18
C ALA A 435 -0.03 -8.19 -5.31
N LEU A 436 1.10 -8.53 -4.68
CA LEU A 436 2.37 -7.78 -4.81
C LEU A 436 2.90 -7.80 -6.24
N GLN A 437 2.84 -8.93 -6.92
CA GLN A 437 3.24 -9.05 -8.32
C GLN A 437 2.41 -8.13 -9.22
N GLU A 438 1.09 -8.17 -9.10
CA GLU A 438 0.18 -7.28 -9.85
C GLU A 438 0.51 -5.81 -9.57
N GLY A 439 0.70 -5.43 -8.30
CA GLY A 439 1.06 -4.07 -7.92
C GLY A 439 2.38 -3.57 -8.50
N VAL A 440 3.42 -4.40 -8.47
CA VAL A 440 4.72 -4.07 -9.09
C VAL A 440 4.55 -3.86 -10.58
N LEU A 441 3.83 -4.77 -11.27
CA LEU A 441 3.62 -4.65 -12.71
C LEU A 441 2.83 -3.38 -13.07
N ASP A 442 1.83 -3.00 -12.28
CA ASP A 442 1.04 -1.79 -12.56
C ASP A 442 1.82 -0.51 -12.32
N TYR A 443 2.65 -0.44 -11.27
CA TYR A 443 3.45 0.75 -10.97
C TYR A 443 4.67 0.90 -11.88
N VAL A 444 5.19 -0.19 -12.45
CA VAL A 444 6.27 -0.09 -13.45
C VAL A 444 5.78 0.40 -14.82
N LYS A 445 4.48 0.35 -15.13
CA LYS A 445 3.97 0.76 -16.46
C LYS A 445 4.08 2.25 -16.76
N GLU A 446 4.18 3.11 -15.76
CA GLU A 446 4.13 4.56 -15.94
C GLU A 446 5.46 5.24 -15.60
N HIS A 447 5.81 5.32 -14.31
CA HIS A 447 7.10 5.84 -13.85
C HIS A 447 7.61 4.97 -12.71
N ALA A 448 8.84 4.48 -12.82
CA ALA A 448 9.45 3.65 -11.79
C ALA A 448 10.92 3.98 -11.54
N LEU A 449 11.32 3.93 -10.27
CA LEU A 449 12.70 3.96 -9.82
C LEU A 449 13.04 2.59 -9.25
N ILE A 450 13.94 1.86 -9.90
CA ILE A 450 14.32 0.50 -9.55
C ILE A 450 15.75 0.54 -9.02
N PHE A 451 15.87 0.55 -7.70
CA PHE A 451 17.17 0.41 -7.00
C PHE A 451 17.59 -1.05 -6.94
N ASP A 452 16.61 -1.92 -6.71
CA ASP A 452 16.78 -3.36 -6.73
C ASP A 452 15.41 -4.02 -6.93
N LEU A 453 15.38 -5.22 -7.50
CA LEU A 453 14.14 -5.92 -7.80
C LEU A 453 14.35 -7.43 -7.78
N HIS A 454 13.42 -8.15 -7.15
CA HIS A 454 13.46 -9.61 -7.16
C HIS A 454 13.54 -10.16 -8.60
N PRO A 455 14.45 -11.11 -8.90
CA PRO A 455 14.69 -11.58 -10.27
C PRO A 455 13.43 -12.02 -11.02
N ALA A 456 12.55 -12.77 -10.35
CA ALA A 456 11.28 -13.19 -10.94
C ALA A 456 10.37 -12.01 -11.34
N LEU A 457 10.33 -10.92 -10.56
CA LEU A 457 9.58 -9.71 -10.92
C LEU A 457 10.23 -8.97 -12.07
N PHE A 458 11.56 -8.90 -12.07
CA PHE A 458 12.29 -8.30 -13.18
C PHE A 458 12.02 -9.04 -14.50
N ASP A 459 12.02 -10.37 -14.47
CA ASP A 459 11.68 -11.20 -15.62
C ASP A 459 10.24 -10.96 -16.11
N MET A 460 9.28 -10.82 -15.18
CA MET A 460 7.88 -10.54 -15.51
C MET A 460 7.69 -9.14 -16.10
N VAL A 461 8.31 -8.12 -15.50
CA VAL A 461 8.30 -6.73 -16.00
C VAL A 461 8.89 -6.64 -17.40
N THR A 462 9.94 -7.42 -17.68
CA THR A 462 10.66 -7.39 -18.96
C THR A 462 10.18 -8.45 -19.96
N ALA A 463 9.17 -9.25 -19.64
CA ALA A 463 8.76 -10.42 -20.42
C ALA A 463 8.35 -10.09 -21.86
N ARG A 464 7.75 -8.92 -22.10
CA ARG A 464 7.32 -8.46 -23.43
C ARG A 464 8.40 -7.65 -24.18
N MET A 465 9.59 -7.49 -23.61
CA MET A 465 10.66 -6.72 -24.24
C MET A 465 11.48 -7.56 -25.23
N PRO A 466 12.01 -6.96 -26.30
CA PRO A 466 12.97 -7.64 -27.17
C PRO A 466 14.17 -8.16 -26.37
N VAL A 467 14.68 -9.34 -26.75
CA VAL A 467 15.81 -10.01 -26.07
C VAL A 467 17.04 -9.09 -25.96
N SER A 468 17.32 -8.30 -27.00
CA SER A 468 18.41 -7.32 -26.99
C SER A 468 18.24 -6.24 -25.91
N LYS A 469 17.03 -5.72 -25.72
CA LYS A 469 16.71 -4.72 -24.69
C LYS A 469 16.77 -5.34 -23.30
N LYS A 470 16.29 -6.57 -23.13
CA LYS A 470 16.41 -7.31 -21.87
C LYS A 470 17.87 -7.59 -21.50
N ALA A 471 18.69 -8.00 -22.47
CA ALA A 471 20.12 -8.20 -22.27
C ALA A 471 20.84 -6.89 -21.89
N TRP A 472 20.47 -5.76 -22.51
CA TRP A 472 20.97 -4.45 -22.14
C TRP A 472 20.60 -4.07 -20.70
N LEU A 473 19.34 -4.26 -20.30
CA LEU A 473 18.90 -3.99 -18.92
C LEU A 473 19.64 -4.87 -17.89
N ASN A 474 19.84 -6.15 -18.18
CA ASN A 474 20.65 -7.04 -17.34
C ASN A 474 22.09 -6.53 -17.19
N GLY A 475 22.69 -6.03 -18.27
CA GLY A 475 23.99 -5.38 -18.22
C GLY A 475 24.01 -4.15 -17.31
N ARG A 476 22.94 -3.34 -17.33
CA ARG A 476 22.79 -2.18 -16.43
C ARG A 476 22.59 -2.57 -14.97
N LEU A 477 21.88 -3.66 -14.69
CA LEU A 477 21.77 -4.18 -13.32
C LEU A 477 23.14 -4.65 -12.78
N GLN A 478 23.96 -5.30 -13.60
CA GLN A 478 25.32 -5.68 -13.22
C GLN A 478 26.22 -4.46 -12.96
N GLU A 479 26.06 -3.42 -13.77
CA GLU A 479 26.77 -2.15 -13.59
C GLU A 479 26.33 -1.44 -12.30
N MET A 480 25.02 -1.42 -12.00
CA MET A 480 24.51 -0.91 -10.73
C MET A 480 25.10 -1.63 -9.53
N GLU A 481 25.17 -2.96 -9.57
CA GLU A 481 25.74 -3.75 -8.47
C GLU A 481 27.23 -3.44 -8.27
N LYS A 482 27.97 -3.25 -9.36
CA LYS A 482 29.37 -2.81 -9.28
C LYS A 482 29.51 -1.44 -8.62
N ILE A 483 28.69 -0.47 -9.03
CA ILE A 483 28.68 0.89 -8.43
C ILE A 483 28.32 0.83 -6.94
N ARG A 484 27.33 0.02 -6.57
CA ARG A 484 26.94 -0.20 -5.17
C ARG A 484 28.07 -0.81 -4.34
N SER A 485 28.83 -1.75 -4.91
CA SER A 485 29.98 -2.36 -4.23
C SER A 485 31.11 -1.36 -3.94
N ASP A 486 31.18 -0.26 -4.70
CA ASP A 486 32.13 0.85 -4.49
C ASP A 486 31.59 1.90 -3.47
N GLY A 487 30.39 1.67 -2.90
CA GLY A 487 29.77 2.55 -1.91
C GLY A 487 29.00 3.74 -2.48
N GLU A 488 28.72 3.71 -3.79
CA GLU A 488 27.94 4.69 -4.53
C GLU A 488 26.49 4.21 -4.75
N VAL A 489 25.61 5.07 -5.27
CA VAL A 489 24.20 4.72 -5.54
C VAL A 489 23.93 4.81 -7.02
N ALA A 490 23.32 3.76 -7.55
CA ALA A 490 22.73 3.78 -8.88
C ALA A 490 21.35 3.13 -8.88
N PHE A 491 20.49 3.55 -9.81
CA PHE A 491 19.17 2.98 -10.02
C PHE A 491 18.75 3.08 -11.48
N LEU A 492 17.84 2.20 -11.89
CA LEU A 492 17.17 2.30 -13.19
C LEU A 492 15.91 3.16 -13.05
N GLU A 493 15.84 4.21 -13.85
CA GLU A 493 14.62 4.98 -14.04
C GLU A 493 13.88 4.46 -15.28
N PHE A 494 12.61 4.08 -15.11
CA PHE A 494 11.69 3.85 -16.22
C PHE A 494 10.66 4.98 -16.31
N SER A 495 10.38 5.45 -17.52
CA SER A 495 9.30 6.40 -17.79
C SER A 495 8.63 6.09 -19.13
N SER A 496 7.31 5.96 -19.13
CA SER A 496 6.52 5.69 -20.33
C SER A 496 6.49 6.88 -21.30
N SER A 497 6.53 8.11 -20.78
CA SER A 497 6.47 9.37 -21.52
C SER A 497 7.84 9.88 -21.99
N GLY A 498 8.94 9.29 -21.50
CA GLY A 498 10.31 9.71 -21.80
C GLY A 498 11.00 8.93 -22.94
N SER A 499 11.91 9.60 -23.65
CA SER A 499 12.91 8.97 -24.51
C SER A 499 14.32 9.33 -24.02
N PRO A 500 15.17 8.36 -23.64
CA PRO A 500 14.90 6.92 -23.60
C PRO A 500 13.95 6.53 -22.47
N GLN A 501 13.18 5.45 -22.68
CA GLN A 501 12.24 4.93 -21.66
C GLN A 501 12.95 4.39 -20.42
N TRP A 502 14.18 3.92 -20.57
CA TRP A 502 15.02 3.39 -19.49
C TRP A 502 16.30 4.20 -19.42
N ALA A 503 16.65 4.67 -18.23
CA ALA A 503 17.90 5.37 -17.97
C ALA A 503 18.57 4.81 -16.71
N LEU A 504 19.86 4.50 -16.80
CA LEU A 504 20.69 4.27 -15.62
C LEU A 504 21.02 5.63 -15.02
N ARG A 505 20.71 5.83 -13.75
CA ARG A 505 21.01 7.04 -12.99
C ARG A 505 22.02 6.72 -11.90
N ILE A 506 22.99 7.60 -11.72
CA ILE A 506 24.03 7.50 -10.70
C ILE A 506 23.88 8.73 -9.80
N VAL A 507 23.88 8.53 -8.48
CA VAL A 507 23.79 9.62 -7.51
C VAL A 507 25.20 10.11 -7.20
N ASP A 508 25.65 11.07 -8.00
CA ASP A 508 26.97 11.67 -7.85
C ASP A 508 26.99 12.80 -6.82
N LYS A 509 28.19 13.07 -6.28
CA LYS A 509 28.41 14.24 -5.43
C LYS A 509 28.16 15.51 -6.27
N PRO A 510 27.23 16.38 -5.87
CA PRO A 510 26.95 17.63 -6.56
C PRO A 510 28.07 18.66 -6.37
N GLU A 511 28.21 19.58 -7.34
CA GLU A 511 29.08 20.75 -7.21
C GLU A 511 28.63 21.67 -6.06
N SER A 512 29.56 22.42 -5.46
CA SER A 512 29.31 23.25 -4.28
C SER A 512 28.22 24.32 -4.49
N GLU A 513 28.06 24.82 -5.72
CA GLU A 513 27.00 25.77 -6.07
C GLU A 513 25.61 25.13 -6.01
N ALA A 514 25.48 23.88 -6.50
CA ALA A 514 24.24 23.13 -6.45
C ALA A 514 23.82 22.80 -5.01
N LEU A 515 24.79 22.45 -4.15
CA LEU A 515 24.56 22.27 -2.71
C LEU A 515 24.04 23.55 -2.06
N THR A 516 24.61 24.70 -2.40
CA THR A 516 24.16 26.00 -1.87
C THR A 516 22.72 26.29 -2.27
N LYS A 517 22.31 25.93 -3.49
CA LYS A 517 20.92 26.08 -3.96
C LYS A 517 19.96 25.17 -3.20
N ILE A 518 20.31 23.90 -2.99
CA ILE A 518 19.50 22.96 -2.20
C ILE A 518 19.38 23.45 -0.75
N ARG A 519 20.49 23.89 -0.16
CA ARG A 519 20.50 24.44 1.21
C ARG A 519 19.67 25.71 1.36
N SER A 520 19.56 26.51 0.29
CA SER A 520 18.72 27.70 0.30
C SER A 520 17.23 27.38 0.45
N TRP A 521 16.79 26.15 0.14
CA TRP A 521 15.40 25.74 0.35
C TRP A 521 15.02 25.74 1.82
N PHE A 522 15.92 25.27 2.69
CA PHE A 522 15.74 25.29 4.14
C PHE A 522 15.68 26.71 4.72
N LYS A 523 16.30 27.71 4.06
CA LYS A 523 16.31 29.11 4.51
C LYS A 523 15.10 29.93 4.05
N ARG A 524 14.33 29.43 3.09
CA ARG A 524 13.14 30.14 2.56
C ARG A 524 11.85 29.74 3.28
N GLY A 525 11.91 28.73 4.15
CA GLY A 525 10.78 28.26 4.97
C GLY A 525 10.80 28.74 6.43
N SER A 526 11.77 29.59 6.82
CA SER A 526 11.89 30.18 8.17
C SER A 526 11.38 31.61 8.22
#